data_AF-A0A9D2TT02-F1
#
_entry.id   AF-A0A9D2TT02-F1
#
_cell.length_a   1.000
_cell.length_b   1.000
_cell.length_c   1.000
_cell.angle_alpha   90.00
_cell.angle_beta   90.00
_cell.angle_gamma   90.00
#
_symmetry.space_group_name_H-M   'P 1'
#
loop_
_entity.id
_entity.type
_entity.pdbx_description
1 polymer ?
#
loop_
_entity_poly.entity_id
_entity_poly.type
_entity_poly.pdbx_seq_one_letter_code
_entity_poly.pdbx_strand_id
1 'polypeptide(L)'
;MTGNERKDYGLSCSMPERQTERSCRPSVRKTPLAEEISIAGLRAQYDTHAKRLLSARPVLARILQKTVEECALFTVEQIMAQLDPDIHISSEPVDPGMERTWIAGDDTRNRLSEEGTVTYDIRFHMHLPAENGQGCGKRLLFDLEAQKEYYVKYRLITRGIYYAARMLSTQKNREFTGSEYSNLKKVYSIWICMNEEKDPGERGSLYRLLNTLLSFSLTPEEKEHILEKEYGISMEMKIRKELEAMCNLSEAIEERGVERGMRQGLERGSFIAFSSLVRDGLLRTDEAARRMKMSEEDFVARMREERENEKTI
;
A
#
# COMPACT_ATOMS: atom_id res chain seq x y z
N MET A 1 9.78 85.00 -36.46
CA MET A 1 9.48 84.24 -37.70
C MET A 1 9.26 82.80 -37.29
N THR A 2 8.03 82.46 -36.89
CA THR A 2 6.98 81.88 -37.75
C THR A 2 7.38 80.51 -38.26
N GLY A 3 6.76 79.48 -37.68
CA GLY A 3 6.87 78.10 -38.14
C GLY A 3 6.12 77.84 -39.43
N ASN A 4 6.20 76.58 -39.88
CA ASN A 4 5.15 75.98 -40.69
C ASN A 4 5.13 74.47 -40.47
N GLU A 5 3.90 73.95 -40.41
CA GLU A 5 3.52 72.58 -40.07
C GLU A 5 3.44 71.64 -41.30
N ARG A 6 3.23 70.35 -40.98
CA ARG A 6 2.60 69.24 -41.75
C ARG A 6 3.56 68.30 -42.47
N LYS A 7 3.74 67.07 -41.95
CA LYS A 7 2.90 65.84 -41.97
C LYS A 7 3.48 64.90 -43.03
N ASP A 8 4.02 63.76 -42.59
CA ASP A 8 3.85 62.54 -43.37
C ASP A 8 3.80 61.28 -42.49
N TYR A 9 3.01 60.34 -42.99
CA TYR A 9 2.40 59.23 -42.29
C TYR A 9 3.29 57.98 -42.20
N GLY A 10 3.17 57.25 -41.09
CA GLY A 10 3.24 55.79 -41.06
C GLY A 10 4.63 55.14 -41.03
N LEU A 11 4.94 54.49 -39.90
CA LEU A 11 5.17 53.03 -39.81
C LEU A 11 5.69 52.71 -38.41
N SER A 12 4.81 52.09 -37.62
CA SER A 12 5.16 51.37 -36.39
C SER A 12 6.09 50.21 -36.74
N CYS A 13 7.27 50.15 -36.13
CA CYS A 13 8.04 48.91 -36.08
C CYS A 13 8.30 48.57 -34.61
N SER A 14 7.41 47.72 -34.12
CA SER A 14 7.43 47.06 -32.83
C SER A 14 8.61 46.08 -32.72
N MET A 15 9.18 46.04 -31.51
CA MET A 15 10.22 45.11 -31.06
C MET A 15 9.87 43.65 -31.37
N PRO A 16 10.85 42.78 -31.71
CA PRO A 16 10.57 41.37 -31.98
C PRO A 16 10.23 40.63 -30.68
N GLU A 17 9.05 40.00 -30.68
CA GLU A 17 8.64 39.04 -29.66
C GLU A 17 9.58 37.83 -29.66
N ARG A 18 10.15 37.51 -28.49
CA ARG A 18 10.77 36.20 -28.25
C ARG A 18 9.65 35.16 -28.27
N GLN A 19 9.50 34.46 -29.38
CA GLN A 19 8.79 33.19 -29.40
C GLN A 19 9.51 32.22 -28.46
N THR A 20 8.89 31.94 -27.32
CA THR A 20 9.28 30.82 -26.48
C THR A 20 8.89 29.55 -27.22
N GLU A 21 9.89 28.86 -27.77
CA GLU A 21 9.75 27.50 -28.27
C GLU A 21 9.20 26.63 -27.15
N ARG A 22 7.89 26.37 -27.16
CA ARG A 22 7.31 25.24 -26.43
C ARG A 22 7.85 23.99 -27.11
N SER A 23 8.95 23.47 -26.57
CA SER A 23 9.44 22.13 -26.82
C SER A 23 8.29 21.15 -26.53
N CYS A 24 7.57 20.73 -27.58
CA CYS A 24 6.76 19.53 -27.54
C CYS A 24 7.74 18.36 -27.39
N ARG A 25 8.09 18.04 -26.16
CA ARG A 25 8.71 16.74 -25.86
C ARG A 25 7.72 15.67 -26.31
N PRO A 26 8.13 14.69 -27.13
CA PRO A 26 7.23 13.60 -27.51
C PRO A 26 6.76 12.92 -26.22
N SER A 27 5.45 12.90 -25.98
CA SER A 27 4.87 12.13 -24.87
C SER A 27 5.21 10.67 -25.13
N VAL A 28 6.20 10.13 -24.42
CA VAL A 28 6.53 8.72 -24.48
C VAL A 28 5.29 7.97 -24.01
N ARG A 29 4.60 7.29 -24.92
CA ARG A 29 3.46 6.43 -24.58
C ARG A 29 3.98 5.35 -23.65
N LYS A 30 3.61 5.40 -22.37
CA LYS A 30 3.93 4.34 -21.42
C LYS A 30 3.21 3.07 -21.86
N THR A 31 3.92 1.94 -21.90
CA THR A 31 3.29 0.65 -22.20
C THR A 31 2.42 0.21 -21.02
N PRO A 32 1.38 -0.62 -21.24
CA PRO A 32 0.56 -1.15 -20.15
C PRO A 32 1.39 -1.80 -19.02
N LEU A 33 2.44 -2.54 -19.38
CA LEU A 33 3.35 -3.16 -18.42
C LEU A 33 4.15 -2.13 -17.60
N ALA A 34 4.67 -1.08 -18.25
CA ALA A 34 5.40 -0.02 -17.55
C ALA A 34 4.51 0.74 -16.56
N GLU A 35 3.23 0.93 -16.92
CA GLU A 35 2.21 1.53 -16.06
C GLU A 35 1.92 0.65 -14.83
N GLU A 36 1.75 -0.66 -15.04
CA GLU A 36 1.52 -1.63 -13.95
C GLU A 36 2.70 -1.73 -12.99
N ILE A 37 3.94 -1.80 -13.50
CA ILE A 37 5.15 -1.75 -12.68
C ILE A 37 5.19 -0.45 -11.86
N SER A 38 4.80 0.66 -12.48
CA SER A 38 4.83 1.97 -11.80
C SER A 38 3.77 2.09 -10.70
N ILE A 39 2.54 1.59 -10.92
CA ILE A 39 1.50 1.53 -9.89
C ILE A 39 1.89 0.56 -8.77
N ALA A 40 2.45 -0.60 -9.11
CA ALA A 40 2.97 -1.55 -8.13
C ALA A 40 4.05 -0.91 -7.26
N GLY A 41 4.95 -0.12 -7.85
CA GLY A 41 5.97 0.64 -7.13
C GLY A 41 5.40 1.69 -6.16
N LEU A 42 4.33 2.40 -6.54
CA LEU A 42 3.66 3.34 -5.64
C LEU A 42 2.96 2.62 -4.48
N ARG A 43 2.29 1.50 -4.76
CA ARG A 43 1.63 0.68 -3.72
C ARG A 43 2.63 0.09 -2.72
N ALA A 44 3.80 -0.35 -3.19
CA ALA A 44 4.86 -0.84 -2.32
C ALA A 44 5.44 0.26 -1.41
N GLN A 45 5.57 1.48 -1.92
CA GLN A 45 5.96 2.63 -1.10
C GLN A 45 4.89 2.96 -0.06
N TYR A 46 3.61 2.99 -0.47
CA TYR A 46 2.50 3.23 0.45
C TYR A 46 2.50 2.22 1.60
N ASP A 47 2.64 0.93 1.28
CA ASP A 47 2.75 -0.16 2.25
C ASP A 47 3.91 0.07 3.25
N THR A 48 5.07 0.50 2.74
CA THR A 48 6.23 0.82 3.58
C THR A 48 5.94 1.95 4.55
N HIS A 49 5.31 3.03 4.10
CA HIS A 49 4.97 4.17 4.95
C HIS A 49 3.88 3.82 5.98
N ALA A 50 2.88 3.03 5.58
CA ALA A 50 1.83 2.53 6.48
C ALA A 50 2.45 1.72 7.63
N LYS A 51 3.37 0.80 7.33
CA LYS A 51 4.08 0.01 8.34
C LYS A 51 4.90 0.88 9.28
N ARG A 52 5.55 1.93 8.77
CA ARG A 52 6.29 2.90 9.61
C ARG A 52 5.38 3.67 10.55
N LEU A 53 4.21 4.13 10.09
CA LEU A 53 3.23 4.76 10.96
C LEU A 53 2.72 3.81 12.05
N LEU A 54 2.36 2.59 11.67
CA LEU A 54 1.90 1.56 12.61
C LEU A 54 2.98 1.18 13.63
N SER A 55 4.25 1.23 13.23
CA SER A 55 5.41 0.97 14.10
C SER A 55 5.73 2.11 15.07
N ALA A 56 5.13 3.28 14.92
CA ALA A 56 5.37 4.40 15.81
C ALA A 56 4.92 4.04 17.24
N ARG A 57 5.81 4.21 18.23
CA ARG A 57 5.55 3.86 19.64
C ARG A 57 4.19 4.33 20.19
N PRO A 58 3.73 5.58 19.97
CA PRO A 58 2.42 6.00 20.46
C PRO A 58 1.25 5.26 19.77
N VAL A 59 1.42 4.87 18.50
CA VAL A 59 0.42 4.08 17.76
C VAL A 59 0.41 2.64 18.27
N LEU A 60 1.58 1.99 18.35
CA LEU A 60 1.72 0.64 18.93
C LEU A 60 1.13 0.57 20.33
N ALA A 61 1.43 1.53 21.20
CA ALA A 61 0.92 1.52 22.56
C ALA A 61 -0.61 1.54 22.64
N ARG A 62 -1.29 2.27 21.74
CA ARG A 62 -2.76 2.29 21.67
C ARG A 62 -3.33 1.01 21.07
N ILE A 63 -2.66 0.43 20.07
CA ILE A 63 -3.02 -0.90 19.55
C ILE A 63 -2.95 -1.90 20.70
N LEU A 64 -1.81 -2.01 21.37
CA LEU A 64 -1.58 -2.95 22.47
C LEU A 64 -2.56 -2.74 23.62
N GLN A 65 -2.82 -1.50 24.04
CA GLN A 65 -3.78 -1.21 25.12
C GLN A 65 -5.18 -1.78 24.84
N LYS A 66 -5.57 -1.86 23.56
CA LYS A 66 -6.90 -2.31 23.14
C LYS A 66 -6.96 -3.78 22.73
N THR A 67 -5.83 -4.41 22.41
CA THR A 67 -5.80 -5.78 21.87
C THR A 67 -5.04 -6.79 22.73
N VAL A 68 -4.23 -6.33 23.70
CA VAL A 68 -3.37 -7.18 24.52
C VAL A 68 -3.81 -7.10 25.98
N GLU A 69 -4.17 -8.25 26.55
CA GLU A 69 -4.77 -8.33 27.89
C GLU A 69 -3.86 -7.77 28.98
N GLU A 70 -2.55 -8.02 28.90
CA GLU A 70 -1.58 -7.50 29.87
C GLU A 70 -1.40 -5.99 29.78
N CYS A 71 -1.81 -5.37 28.68
CA CYS A 71 -1.73 -3.93 28.46
C CYS A 71 -3.03 -3.18 28.81
N ALA A 72 -4.13 -3.89 29.04
CA ALA A 72 -5.46 -3.30 29.18
C ALA A 72 -5.57 -2.30 30.34
N LEU A 73 -4.79 -2.49 31.41
CA LEU A 73 -4.78 -1.64 32.61
C LEU A 73 -3.66 -0.59 32.63
N PHE A 74 -2.72 -0.63 31.69
CA PHE A 74 -1.63 0.34 31.63
C PHE A 74 -2.04 1.61 30.88
N THR A 75 -1.47 2.74 31.28
CA THR A 75 -1.57 3.96 30.48
C THR A 75 -0.74 3.83 29.20
N VAL A 76 -1.03 4.66 28.21
CA VAL A 76 -0.29 4.66 26.94
C VAL A 76 1.20 4.93 27.20
N GLU A 77 1.53 5.83 28.10
CA GLU A 77 2.90 6.21 28.47
C GLU A 77 3.63 5.04 29.12
N GLN A 78 2.95 4.28 29.99
CA GLN A 78 3.50 3.08 30.61
C GLN A 78 3.81 2.02 29.55
N ILE A 79 2.88 1.75 28.62
CA ILE A 79 3.11 0.79 27.54
C ILE A 79 4.27 1.27 26.66
N MET A 80 4.28 2.55 26.29
CA MET A 80 5.37 3.16 25.53
C MET A 80 6.72 3.02 26.21
N ALA A 81 6.79 3.08 27.55
CA ALA A 81 8.04 2.90 28.29
C ALA A 81 8.55 1.44 28.25
N GLN A 82 7.65 0.46 28.17
CA GLN A 82 8.00 -0.97 28.18
C GLN A 82 8.34 -1.56 26.80
N LEU A 83 8.03 -0.84 25.71
CA LEU A 83 8.38 -1.25 24.35
C LEU A 83 9.90 -1.26 24.16
N ASP A 84 10.44 -2.32 23.56
CA ASP A 84 11.85 -2.38 23.16
C ASP A 84 12.13 -1.26 22.12
N PRO A 85 13.27 -0.54 22.16
CA PRO A 85 13.67 0.35 21.07
C PRO A 85 13.85 -0.37 19.73
N ASP A 86 14.13 -1.67 19.73
CA ASP A 86 14.37 -2.45 18.52
C ASP A 86 13.06 -2.94 17.88
N ILE A 87 12.60 -2.21 16.86
CA ILE A 87 11.40 -2.52 16.08
C ILE A 87 11.84 -2.83 14.63
N HIS A 88 11.59 -4.06 14.20
CA HIS A 88 11.96 -4.57 12.89
C HIS A 88 10.79 -4.44 11.92
N ILE A 89 11.01 -3.81 10.76
CA ILE A 89 9.97 -3.61 9.74
C ILE A 89 10.37 -4.35 8.46
N SER A 90 9.54 -5.29 8.01
CA SER A 90 9.70 -6.08 6.77
C SER A 90 11.06 -6.79 6.62
N SER A 91 11.80 -7.03 7.71
CA SER A 91 13.18 -7.51 7.67
C SER A 91 13.34 -8.97 8.09
N GLU A 92 12.46 -9.49 8.95
CA GLU A 92 12.57 -10.86 9.46
C GLU A 92 11.79 -11.83 8.57
N PRO A 93 12.42 -12.89 8.01
CA PRO A 93 11.70 -13.92 7.27
C PRO A 93 10.85 -14.76 8.22
N VAL A 94 9.62 -15.08 7.81
CA VAL A 94 8.75 -16.04 8.50
C VAL A 94 9.37 -17.44 8.48
N ASP A 95 10.10 -17.74 7.39
CA ASP A 95 10.88 -18.97 7.24
C ASP A 95 12.38 -18.67 7.00
N PRO A 96 13.21 -18.60 8.05
CA PRO A 96 14.65 -18.39 7.91
C PRO A 96 15.41 -19.62 7.36
N GLY A 97 14.78 -20.80 7.32
CA GLY A 97 15.45 -22.08 7.04
C GLY A 97 15.55 -22.46 5.56
N MET A 98 15.04 -21.62 4.65
CA MET A 98 15.11 -21.85 3.21
C MET A 98 16.24 -21.04 2.58
N GLU A 99 17.46 -21.19 3.11
CA GLU A 99 18.64 -20.84 2.32
C GLU A 99 18.61 -21.69 1.05
N ARG A 100 18.56 -21.01 -0.11
CA ARG A 100 18.69 -21.63 -1.43
C ARG A 100 20.08 -22.26 -1.55
N THR A 101 20.25 -23.44 -0.99
CA THR A 101 21.36 -24.32 -1.37
C THR A 101 21.07 -24.78 -2.79
N TRP A 102 21.62 -24.05 -3.76
CA TRP A 102 21.72 -24.44 -5.18
C TRP A 102 22.63 -25.68 -5.33
N ILE A 103 22.35 -26.74 -4.59
CA ILE A 103 22.98 -28.04 -4.76
C ILE A 103 21.95 -28.90 -5.48
N ALA A 104 22.23 -29.15 -6.75
CA ALA A 104 21.56 -30.16 -7.55
C ALA A 104 22.00 -31.54 -7.06
N GLY A 105 21.02 -32.41 -6.79
CA GLY A 105 21.23 -33.79 -6.38
C GLY A 105 20.08 -34.29 -5.50
N ASP A 106 19.32 -35.25 -6.05
CA ASP A 106 18.34 -36.14 -5.42
C ASP A 106 16.98 -35.59 -4.94
N ASP A 107 16.01 -35.68 -5.86
CA ASP A 107 14.70 -36.37 -5.78
C ASP A 107 13.85 -36.42 -4.48
N THR A 108 13.98 -35.48 -3.54
CA THR A 108 12.90 -35.21 -2.55
C THR A 108 12.79 -33.75 -2.13
N ARG A 109 13.19 -32.81 -2.99
CA ARG A 109 12.80 -31.41 -2.80
C ARG A 109 11.35 -31.23 -3.23
N ASN A 110 10.48 -31.24 -2.22
CA ASN A 110 9.15 -30.64 -2.30
C ASN A 110 9.29 -29.29 -3.02
N ARG A 111 8.80 -29.23 -4.26
CA ARG A 111 8.75 -28.00 -5.07
C ARG A 111 7.80 -27.04 -4.34
N LEU A 112 8.34 -26.27 -3.40
CA LEU A 112 7.72 -25.04 -2.92
C LEU A 112 7.93 -24.01 -4.02
N SER A 113 7.03 -24.11 -4.98
CA SER A 113 6.90 -23.29 -6.17
C SER A 113 6.68 -21.83 -5.75
N GLU A 114 7.50 -20.92 -6.28
CA GLU A 114 7.19 -19.51 -6.57
C GLU A 114 6.68 -18.57 -5.45
N GLU A 115 6.52 -18.97 -4.20
CA GLU A 115 6.26 -18.04 -3.10
C GLU A 115 7.61 -17.47 -2.61
N GLY A 116 7.89 -16.22 -2.97
CA GLY A 116 9.08 -15.50 -2.48
C GLY A 116 9.16 -15.52 -0.95
N THR A 117 10.35 -15.22 -0.40
CA THR A 117 10.56 -15.20 1.05
C THR A 117 9.55 -14.27 1.72
N VAL A 118 8.59 -14.83 2.44
CA VAL A 118 7.61 -14.08 3.21
C VAL A 118 8.29 -13.52 4.44
N THR A 119 8.18 -12.22 4.68
CA THR A 119 8.69 -11.53 5.86
C THR A 119 7.54 -11.13 6.78
N TYR A 120 7.84 -11.00 8.07
CA TYR A 120 6.94 -10.35 9.01
C TYR A 120 6.92 -8.85 8.75
N ASP A 121 5.75 -8.23 8.88
CA ASP A 121 5.59 -6.81 8.62
C ASP A 121 6.23 -5.94 9.71
N ILE A 122 5.87 -6.16 10.99
CA ILE A 122 6.41 -5.40 12.11
C ILE A 122 6.64 -6.34 13.31
N ARG A 123 7.91 -6.60 13.64
CA ARG A 123 8.32 -7.41 14.79
C ARG A 123 8.91 -6.55 15.89
N PHE A 124 8.40 -6.72 17.10
CA PHE A 124 8.87 -5.97 18.26
C PHE A 124 8.63 -6.75 19.55
N HIS A 125 9.25 -6.30 20.64
CA HIS A 125 9.16 -6.92 21.95
C HIS A 125 8.73 -5.90 23.01
N MET A 126 8.18 -6.40 24.11
CA MET A 126 7.84 -5.58 25.28
C MET A 126 8.27 -6.31 26.56
N HIS A 127 8.73 -5.55 27.55
CA HIS A 127 9.11 -6.07 28.86
C HIS A 127 8.16 -5.57 29.93
N LEU A 128 7.30 -6.44 30.44
CA LEU A 128 6.39 -6.08 31.52
C LEU A 128 7.08 -6.18 32.89
N PRO A 129 6.77 -5.27 33.81
CA PRO A 129 7.29 -5.34 35.18
C PRO A 129 6.78 -6.62 35.87
N ALA A 130 7.55 -7.11 36.85
CA ALA A 130 7.11 -8.23 37.68
C ALA A 130 5.92 -7.82 38.55
N GLU A 131 4.92 -8.70 38.67
CA GLU A 131 3.64 -8.44 39.36
C GLU A 131 3.81 -8.01 40.84
N ASN A 132 4.97 -8.28 41.46
CA ASN A 132 5.28 -7.94 42.86
C ASN A 132 6.65 -7.26 43.07
N GLY A 133 7.30 -6.75 42.01
CA GLY A 133 8.64 -6.13 42.11
C GLY A 133 9.80 -7.08 42.47
N GLN A 134 9.52 -8.38 42.63
CA GLN A 134 10.52 -9.44 42.82
C GLN A 134 10.48 -10.40 41.62
N GLY A 135 11.60 -10.53 40.91
CA GLY A 135 11.77 -11.46 39.77
C GLY A 135 12.08 -10.78 38.43
N CYS A 136 12.31 -11.60 37.40
CA CYS A 136 12.49 -11.15 36.02
C CYS A 136 11.12 -10.85 35.40
N GLY A 137 10.96 -9.65 34.82
CA GLY A 137 9.73 -9.24 34.15
C GLY A 137 9.31 -10.17 33.00
N LYS A 138 8.03 -10.13 32.60
CA LYS A 138 7.52 -10.95 31.49
C LYS A 138 7.91 -10.30 30.16
N ARG A 139 8.70 -11.00 29.34
CA ARG A 139 8.96 -10.59 27.94
C ARG A 139 7.85 -11.12 27.04
N LEU A 140 7.26 -10.24 26.24
CA LEU A 140 6.24 -10.56 25.25
C LEU A 140 6.80 -10.29 23.85
N LEU A 141 6.50 -11.19 22.91
CA LEU A 141 6.94 -11.08 21.52
C LEU A 141 5.75 -10.76 20.61
N PHE A 142 5.90 -9.80 19.72
CA PHE A 142 4.81 -9.34 18.87
C PHE A 142 5.16 -9.45 17.39
N ASP A 143 4.12 -9.76 16.64
CA ASP A 143 4.00 -9.64 15.21
C ASP A 143 2.75 -8.79 14.91
N LEU A 144 2.92 -7.72 14.16
CA LEU A 144 1.85 -6.85 13.71
C LEU A 144 1.82 -6.82 12.18
N GLU A 145 0.80 -7.44 11.61
CA GLU A 145 0.60 -7.62 10.16
C GLU A 145 -0.41 -6.61 9.64
N ALA A 146 -0.02 -5.85 8.61
CA ALA A 146 -0.84 -4.83 7.99
C ALA A 146 -1.34 -5.38 6.64
N GLN A 147 -2.60 -5.81 6.61
CA GLN A 147 -3.20 -6.49 5.47
C GLN A 147 -4.16 -5.56 4.72
N LYS A 148 -4.00 -5.47 3.40
CA LYS A 148 -4.92 -4.69 2.55
C LYS A 148 -6.28 -5.37 2.35
N GLU A 149 -6.30 -6.69 2.15
CA GLU A 149 -7.53 -7.43 1.86
C GLU A 149 -7.73 -8.60 2.82
N TYR A 150 -8.94 -8.72 3.36
CA TYR A 150 -9.33 -9.80 4.27
C TYR A 150 -9.30 -11.17 3.59
N TYR A 151 -9.66 -11.22 2.30
CA TYR A 151 -9.73 -12.45 1.50
C TYR A 151 -8.62 -12.48 0.45
N VAL A 152 -7.44 -12.97 0.83
CA VAL A 152 -6.39 -13.37 -0.11
C VAL A 152 -6.42 -14.89 -0.34
N LYS A 153 -5.58 -15.40 -1.27
CA LYS A 153 -5.44 -16.83 -1.63
C LYS A 153 -5.50 -17.80 -0.43
N TYR A 154 -5.03 -17.37 0.75
CA TYR A 154 -5.17 -18.09 2.01
C TYR A 154 -5.92 -17.26 3.06
N ARG A 155 -6.74 -17.92 3.88
CA ARG A 155 -7.50 -17.26 4.95
C ARG A 155 -6.58 -16.61 5.98
N LEU A 156 -6.91 -15.39 6.39
CA LEU A 156 -6.13 -14.59 7.35
C LEU A 156 -5.85 -15.33 8.65
N ILE A 157 -6.87 -15.99 9.22
CA ILE A 157 -6.73 -16.74 10.48
C ILE A 157 -5.67 -17.85 10.37
N THR A 158 -5.62 -18.57 9.25
CA THR A 158 -4.65 -19.64 9.03
C THR A 158 -3.23 -19.09 8.94
N ARG A 159 -3.05 -17.94 8.28
CA ARG A 159 -1.75 -17.24 8.25
C ARG A 159 -1.33 -16.81 9.66
N GLY A 160 -2.24 -16.20 10.42
CA GLY A 160 -1.97 -15.79 11.81
C GLY A 160 -1.54 -16.96 12.71
N ILE A 161 -2.20 -18.11 12.61
CA ILE A 161 -1.80 -19.34 13.32
C ILE A 161 -0.39 -19.76 12.90
N TYR A 162 -0.11 -19.80 11.59
CA TYR A 162 1.20 -20.20 11.08
C TYR A 162 2.31 -19.25 11.57
N TYR A 163 2.09 -17.94 11.52
CA TYR A 163 3.06 -16.92 11.92
C TYR A 163 3.35 -17.00 13.43
N ALA A 164 2.30 -17.10 14.25
CA ALA A 164 2.45 -17.29 15.70
C ALA A 164 3.18 -18.60 16.03
N ALA A 165 2.85 -19.71 15.35
CA ALA A 165 3.55 -20.98 15.53
C ALA A 165 5.03 -20.87 15.14
N ARG A 166 5.34 -20.13 14.07
CA ARG A 166 6.72 -19.84 13.70
C ARG A 166 7.44 -19.03 14.76
N MET A 167 6.85 -17.95 15.28
CA MET A 167 7.42 -17.20 16.39
C MET A 167 7.73 -18.09 17.60
N LEU A 168 6.79 -18.94 18.02
CA LEU A 168 7.00 -19.90 19.12
C LEU A 168 8.17 -20.84 18.83
N SER A 169 8.21 -21.42 17.63
CA SER A 169 9.27 -22.37 17.25
C SER A 169 10.66 -21.74 17.23
N THR A 170 10.79 -20.49 16.78
CA THR A 170 12.07 -19.78 16.68
C THR A 170 12.70 -19.43 18.03
N GLN A 171 11.94 -19.51 19.12
CA GLN A 171 12.46 -19.28 20.47
C GLN A 171 13.41 -20.40 20.94
N LYS A 172 13.30 -21.60 20.35
CA LYS A 172 14.21 -22.70 20.66
C LYS A 172 15.64 -22.32 20.25
N ASN A 173 16.57 -22.47 21.18
CA ASN A 173 17.97 -22.05 21.06
C ASN A 173 18.17 -20.53 20.94
N ARG A 174 17.15 -19.72 21.24
CA ARG A 174 17.23 -18.25 21.35
C ARG A 174 16.80 -17.76 22.72
N GLU A 175 15.55 -18.02 23.09
CA GLU A 175 14.99 -17.65 24.41
C GLU A 175 15.14 -18.77 25.44
N PHE A 176 15.24 -20.02 25.00
CA PHE A 176 15.45 -21.18 25.88
C PHE A 176 16.23 -22.28 25.16
N THR A 177 16.85 -23.19 25.91
CA THR A 177 17.61 -24.33 25.38
C THR A 177 17.13 -25.64 26.00
N GLY A 178 17.54 -26.79 25.42
CA GLY A 178 17.17 -28.10 25.97
C GLY A 178 15.66 -28.27 26.14
N SER A 179 15.21 -28.94 27.21
CA SER A 179 13.78 -29.18 27.47
C SER A 179 13.15 -28.14 28.40
N GLU A 180 13.73 -26.93 28.52
CA GLU A 180 13.26 -25.87 29.42
C GLU A 180 12.05 -25.10 28.86
N TYR A 181 10.99 -25.83 28.49
CA TYR A 181 9.81 -25.25 27.85
C TYR A 181 9.09 -24.21 28.73
N SER A 182 9.27 -24.25 30.05
CA SER A 182 8.74 -23.25 30.98
C SER A 182 9.30 -21.85 30.76
N ASN A 183 10.43 -21.72 30.05
CA ASN A 183 11.05 -20.43 29.73
C ASN A 183 10.48 -19.77 28.46
N LEU A 184 9.58 -20.45 27.74
CA LEU A 184 8.93 -19.96 26.53
C LEU A 184 8.21 -18.63 26.78
N LYS A 185 8.45 -17.66 25.90
CA LYS A 185 7.82 -16.35 25.93
C LYS A 185 6.50 -16.38 25.16
N LYS A 186 5.50 -15.67 25.68
CA LYS A 186 4.21 -15.53 25.03
C LYS A 186 4.36 -14.69 23.76
N VAL A 187 3.63 -15.10 22.72
CA VAL A 187 3.63 -14.43 21.42
C VAL A 187 2.23 -13.86 21.14
N TYR A 188 2.20 -12.75 20.43
CA TYR A 188 1.00 -12.15 19.88
C TYR A 188 1.18 -11.96 18.38
N SER A 189 0.21 -12.39 17.58
CA SER A 189 0.11 -12.05 16.17
C SER A 189 -1.15 -11.23 15.97
N ILE A 190 -0.98 -9.94 15.68
CA ILE A 190 -2.04 -8.93 15.57
C ILE A 190 -2.17 -8.61 14.09
N TRP A 191 -3.39 -8.76 13.55
CA TRP A 191 -3.66 -8.52 12.13
C TRP A 191 -4.58 -7.33 11.98
N ILE A 192 -4.11 -6.29 11.30
CA ILE A 192 -4.88 -5.10 10.96
C ILE A 192 -5.28 -5.20 9.49
N CYS A 193 -6.59 -5.33 9.24
CA CYS A 193 -7.14 -5.21 7.89
C CYS A 193 -7.49 -3.76 7.61
N MET A 194 -6.80 -3.16 6.65
CA MET A 194 -6.92 -1.76 6.29
C MET A 194 -8.00 -1.60 5.23
N ASN A 195 -9.24 -1.34 5.65
CA ASN A 195 -10.33 -0.93 4.76
C ASN A 195 -10.82 0.46 5.18
N GLU A 196 -10.84 1.42 4.25
CA GLU A 196 -11.55 2.68 4.47
C GLU A 196 -13.05 2.38 4.38
N GLU A 197 -13.71 2.26 5.52
CA GLU A 197 -15.17 2.30 5.56
C GLU A 197 -15.64 3.72 5.80
N LYS A 198 -16.86 4.02 5.34
CA LYS A 198 -17.46 5.36 5.47
C LYS A 198 -17.69 5.77 6.93
N ASP A 199 -17.81 4.81 7.83
CA ASP A 199 -17.95 5.07 9.25
C ASP A 199 -16.56 5.35 9.84
N PRO A 200 -16.30 6.57 10.33
CA PRO A 200 -15.02 6.87 10.95
C PRO A 200 -14.86 6.19 12.32
N GLY A 201 -15.91 5.54 12.85
CA GLY A 201 -15.90 4.88 14.15
C GLY A 201 -16.15 5.82 15.32
N GLU A 202 -16.41 5.21 16.48
CA GLU A 202 -16.61 5.93 17.74
C GLU A 202 -15.34 6.70 18.16
N ARG A 203 -15.55 7.88 18.75
CA ARG A 203 -14.47 8.75 19.22
C ARG A 203 -13.56 8.02 20.21
N GLY A 204 -12.25 8.09 19.99
CA GLY A 204 -11.26 7.42 20.85
C GLY A 204 -11.18 5.89 20.69
N SER A 205 -11.95 5.29 19.77
CA SER A 205 -11.83 3.87 19.45
C SER A 205 -10.52 3.56 18.70
N LEU A 206 -10.04 2.31 18.79
CA LEU A 206 -8.91 1.84 17.99
C LEU A 206 -9.23 1.89 16.49
N TYR A 207 -10.47 1.54 16.13
CA TYR A 207 -10.92 1.54 14.76
C TYR A 207 -10.81 2.95 14.14
N ARG A 208 -11.29 3.97 14.85
CA ARG A 208 -11.14 5.37 14.42
C ARG A 208 -9.69 5.83 14.32
N LEU A 209 -8.81 5.36 15.21
CA LEU A 209 -7.37 5.69 15.15
C LEU A 209 -6.77 5.17 13.83
N LEU A 210 -7.05 3.91 13.52
CA LEU A 210 -6.52 3.24 12.32
C LEU A 210 -7.10 3.84 11.05
N ASN A 211 -8.42 4.09 11.01
CA ASN A 211 -9.05 4.80 9.89
C ASN A 211 -8.47 6.19 9.70
N THR A 212 -8.23 6.95 10.77
CA THR A 212 -7.62 8.28 10.67
C THR A 212 -6.21 8.22 10.07
N LEU A 213 -5.35 7.32 10.59
CA LEU A 213 -3.97 7.19 10.14
C LEU A 213 -3.89 6.83 8.64
N LEU A 214 -4.72 5.88 8.22
CA LEU A 214 -4.64 5.23 6.92
C LEU A 214 -5.63 5.80 5.88
N SER A 215 -6.45 6.77 6.25
CA SER A 215 -7.45 7.39 5.36
C SER A 215 -6.80 8.02 4.13
N PHE A 216 -7.45 7.86 2.98
CA PHE A 216 -7.07 8.49 1.72
C PHE A 216 -7.75 9.87 1.55
N SER A 217 -8.81 10.13 2.32
CA SER A 217 -9.65 11.32 2.20
C SER A 217 -9.25 12.47 3.13
N LEU A 218 -8.63 12.17 4.28
CA LEU A 218 -8.20 13.19 5.24
C LEU A 218 -6.86 13.83 4.85
N THR A 219 -6.75 15.16 4.99
CA THR A 219 -5.48 15.86 4.79
C THR A 219 -4.50 15.58 5.94
N PRO A 220 -3.17 15.78 5.75
CA PRO A 220 -2.20 15.65 6.83
C PRO A 220 -2.55 16.49 8.07
N GLU A 221 -3.06 17.70 7.88
CA GLU A 221 -3.46 18.62 8.95
C GLU A 221 -4.70 18.14 9.70
N GLU A 222 -5.68 17.57 9.00
CA GLU A 222 -6.86 16.98 9.63
C GLU A 222 -6.49 15.74 10.45
N LYS A 223 -5.62 14.88 9.90
CA LYS A 223 -5.08 13.72 10.62
C LYS A 223 -4.33 14.17 11.87
N GLU A 224 -3.46 15.15 11.73
CA GLU A 224 -2.73 15.76 12.85
C GLU A 224 -3.68 16.24 13.94
N HIS A 225 -4.70 17.03 13.57
CA HIS A 225 -5.67 17.54 14.52
C HIS A 225 -6.40 16.41 15.28
N ILE A 226 -6.84 15.36 14.58
CA ILE A 226 -7.55 14.24 15.19
C ILE A 226 -6.62 13.44 16.12
N LEU A 227 -5.40 13.14 15.66
CA LEU A 227 -4.40 12.37 16.42
C LEU A 227 -3.98 13.09 17.70
N GLU A 228 -3.78 14.40 17.65
CA GLU A 228 -3.47 15.20 18.84
C GLU A 228 -4.66 15.31 19.78
N LYS A 229 -5.84 15.68 19.26
CA LYS A 229 -7.00 16.03 20.09
C LYS A 229 -7.71 14.82 20.69
N GLU A 230 -7.83 13.73 19.94
CA GLU A 230 -8.59 12.56 20.38
C GLU A 230 -7.71 11.51 21.03
N TYR A 231 -6.46 11.42 20.59
CA TYR A 231 -5.56 10.38 21.04
C TYR A 231 -4.45 10.94 21.91
N GLY A 232 -4.05 12.20 21.79
CA GLY A 232 -2.88 12.75 22.50
C GLY A 232 -1.55 12.30 21.88
N ILE A 233 -1.54 12.06 20.57
CA ILE A 233 -0.32 11.74 19.81
C ILE A 233 0.29 13.06 19.34
N SER A 234 1.37 13.48 19.99
CA SER A 234 2.14 14.66 19.57
C SER A 234 2.65 14.48 18.14
N MET A 235 2.47 15.49 17.28
CA MET A 235 2.90 15.41 15.90
C MET A 235 4.42 15.60 15.75
N GLU A 236 5.15 14.52 15.94
CA GLU A 236 6.59 14.50 15.67
C GLU A 236 6.88 14.58 14.16
N MET A 237 8.01 15.21 13.80
CA MET A 237 8.44 15.35 12.42
C MET A 237 8.51 14.04 11.63
N LYS A 238 8.81 12.91 12.31
CA LYS A 238 8.82 11.60 11.66
C LYS A 238 7.41 11.15 11.28
N ILE A 239 6.46 11.21 12.23
CA ILE A 239 5.06 10.83 11.97
C ILE A 239 4.47 11.71 10.88
N ARG A 240 4.68 13.03 10.95
CA ARG A 240 4.19 13.98 9.94
C ARG A 240 4.70 13.63 8.53
N LYS A 241 6.00 13.36 8.37
CA LYS A 241 6.58 12.98 7.08
C LYS A 241 5.97 11.71 6.51
N GLU A 242 5.73 10.70 7.35
CA GLU A 242 5.11 9.45 6.90
C GLU A 242 3.64 9.69 6.48
N LEU A 243 2.89 10.53 7.21
CA LEU A 243 1.52 10.92 6.83
C LEU A 243 1.48 11.68 5.50
N GLU A 244 2.34 12.69 5.33
CA GLU A 244 2.45 13.46 4.09
C GLU A 244 2.82 12.57 2.90
N ALA A 245 3.79 11.67 3.08
CA ALA A 245 4.20 10.72 2.04
C ALA A 245 3.04 9.81 1.63
N MET A 246 2.28 9.29 2.59
CA MET A 246 1.11 8.46 2.29
C MET A 246 0.02 9.22 1.55
N CYS A 247 -0.28 10.48 1.92
CA CYS A 247 -1.27 11.29 1.22
C CYS A 247 -0.85 11.57 -0.22
N ASN A 248 0.40 11.95 -0.46
CA ASN A 248 0.93 12.20 -1.81
C ASN A 248 0.91 10.92 -2.67
N LEU A 249 1.27 9.77 -2.09
CA LEU A 249 1.20 8.49 -2.77
C LEU A 249 -0.24 8.08 -3.08
N SER A 250 -1.17 8.37 -2.17
CA SER A 250 -2.60 8.12 -2.34
C SER A 250 -3.15 8.87 -3.55
N GLU A 251 -2.89 10.17 -3.63
CA GLU A 251 -3.28 11.02 -4.75
C GLU A 251 -2.68 10.51 -6.07
N ALA A 252 -1.38 10.16 -6.08
CA ALA A 252 -0.72 9.63 -7.27
C ALA A 252 -1.27 8.25 -7.72
N ILE A 253 -1.68 7.39 -6.78
CA ILE A 253 -2.30 6.10 -7.08
C ILE A 253 -3.72 6.33 -7.63
N GLU A 254 -4.48 7.24 -7.04
CA GLU A 254 -5.83 7.59 -7.47
C GLU A 254 -5.82 8.21 -8.87
N GLU A 255 -5.00 9.23 -9.11
CA GLU A 255 -4.87 9.91 -10.41
C GLU A 255 -4.57 8.90 -11.52
N ARG A 256 -3.61 7.99 -11.29
CA ARG A 256 -3.28 6.93 -12.26
C ARG A 256 -4.39 5.89 -12.40
N GLY A 257 -5.10 5.59 -11.32
CA GLY A 257 -6.27 4.73 -11.35
C GLY A 257 -7.37 5.30 -12.23
N VAL A 258 -7.64 6.61 -12.10
CA VAL A 258 -8.61 7.35 -12.91
C VAL A 258 -8.17 7.44 -14.37
N GLU A 259 -6.91 7.81 -14.64
CA GLU A 259 -6.36 7.89 -16.00
C GLU A 259 -6.46 6.53 -16.72
N ARG A 260 -6.04 5.44 -16.05
CA ARG A 260 -6.17 4.08 -16.56
C ARG A 260 -7.62 3.71 -16.81
N GLY A 261 -8.52 3.98 -15.85
CA GLY A 261 -9.94 3.69 -15.96
C GLY A 261 -10.61 4.41 -17.13
N MET A 262 -10.31 5.70 -17.31
CA MET A 262 -10.79 6.48 -18.44
C MET A 262 -10.28 5.95 -19.77
N ARG A 263 -8.99 5.64 -19.87
CA ARG A 263 -8.39 5.08 -21.09
C ARG A 263 -9.00 3.73 -21.46
N GLN A 264 -9.13 2.82 -20.49
CA GLN A 264 -9.78 1.52 -20.68
C GLN A 264 -11.25 1.68 -21.08
N GLY A 265 -11.96 2.62 -20.45
CA GLY A 265 -13.35 2.95 -20.79
C GLY A 265 -13.48 3.45 -22.23
N LEU A 266 -12.58 4.33 -22.68
CA LEU A 266 -12.56 4.84 -24.05
C LEU A 266 -12.22 3.74 -25.07
N GLU A 267 -11.20 2.94 -24.80
CA GLU A 267 -10.81 1.81 -25.65
C GLU A 267 -11.95 0.77 -25.77
N ARG A 268 -12.62 0.47 -24.66
CA ARG A 268 -13.77 -0.44 -24.63
C ARG A 268 -14.97 0.15 -25.36
N GLY A 269 -15.30 1.42 -25.12
CA GLY A 269 -16.39 2.13 -25.81
C GLY A 269 -16.17 2.20 -27.32
N SER A 270 -14.94 2.51 -27.75
CA SER A 270 -14.54 2.50 -29.15
C SER A 270 -14.70 1.10 -29.77
N PHE A 271 -14.23 0.07 -29.06
CA PHE A 271 -14.39 -1.32 -29.51
C PHE A 271 -15.87 -1.72 -29.67
N ILE A 272 -16.72 -1.39 -28.69
CA ILE A 272 -18.16 -1.66 -28.73
C ILE A 272 -18.81 -0.96 -29.94
N ALA A 273 -18.49 0.32 -30.16
CA ALA A 273 -19.03 1.10 -31.27
C ALA A 273 -18.65 0.49 -32.64
N PHE A 274 -17.37 0.18 -32.86
CA PHE A 274 -16.94 -0.47 -34.11
C PHE A 274 -17.52 -1.88 -34.27
N SER A 275 -17.60 -2.64 -33.19
CA SER A 275 -18.22 -3.98 -33.20
C SER A 275 -19.71 -3.93 -33.53
N SER A 276 -20.43 -2.88 -33.14
CA SER A 276 -21.82 -2.65 -33.56
C SER A 276 -21.91 -2.40 -35.06
N LEU A 277 -21.10 -1.47 -35.59
CA LEU A 277 -21.11 -1.14 -37.03
C LEU A 277 -20.76 -2.35 -37.91
N VAL A 278 -19.85 -3.21 -37.45
CA VAL A 278 -19.51 -4.47 -38.15
C VAL A 278 -20.69 -5.45 -38.10
N ARG A 279 -21.36 -5.59 -36.95
CA ARG A 279 -22.55 -6.44 -36.80
C ARG A 279 -23.70 -5.98 -37.70
N ASP A 280 -23.89 -4.68 -37.82
CA ASP A 280 -24.94 -4.07 -38.65
C ASP A 280 -24.60 -4.09 -40.15
N GLY A 281 -23.43 -4.63 -40.53
CA GLY A 281 -22.96 -4.67 -41.91
C GLY A 281 -22.55 -3.31 -42.48
N LEU A 282 -22.46 -2.28 -41.64
CA LEU A 282 -22.13 -0.90 -42.02
C LEU A 282 -20.62 -0.65 -42.12
N LEU A 283 -19.80 -1.52 -41.53
CA LEU A 283 -18.35 -1.42 -41.55
C LEU A 283 -17.71 -2.79 -41.79
N ARG A 284 -16.71 -2.87 -42.67
CA ARG A 284 -15.94 -4.10 -42.86
C ARG A 284 -15.01 -4.34 -41.68
N THR A 285 -14.82 -5.60 -41.33
CA THR A 285 -14.03 -6.02 -40.16
C THR A 285 -12.57 -5.57 -40.24
N ASP A 286 -11.96 -5.66 -41.42
CA ASP A 286 -10.60 -5.17 -41.70
C ASP A 286 -10.46 -3.65 -41.47
N GLU A 287 -11.45 -2.85 -41.89
CA GLU A 287 -11.49 -1.40 -41.67
C GLU A 287 -11.65 -1.07 -40.17
N ALA A 288 -12.53 -1.79 -39.46
CA ALA A 288 -12.71 -1.65 -38.02
C ALA A 288 -11.41 -1.97 -37.24
N ALA A 289 -10.77 -3.09 -37.56
CA ALA A 289 -9.51 -3.51 -36.95
C ALA A 289 -8.38 -2.50 -37.21
N ARG A 290 -8.27 -1.99 -38.44
CA ARG A 290 -7.29 -0.96 -38.81
C ARG A 290 -7.48 0.34 -38.01
N ARG A 291 -8.73 0.80 -37.83
CA ARG A 291 -9.04 2.00 -37.02
C ARG A 291 -8.72 1.81 -35.54
N MET A 292 -8.92 0.59 -35.03
CA MET A 292 -8.54 0.18 -33.68
C MET A 292 -7.04 -0.13 -33.51
N LYS A 293 -6.25 -0.06 -34.59
CA LYS A 293 -4.82 -0.37 -34.62
C LYS A 293 -4.50 -1.77 -34.08
N MET A 294 -5.34 -2.75 -34.41
CA MET A 294 -5.14 -4.16 -34.10
C MET A 294 -5.29 -5.03 -35.34
N SER A 295 -4.92 -6.30 -35.25
CA SER A 295 -5.12 -7.23 -36.35
C SER A 295 -6.62 -7.54 -36.51
N GLU A 296 -7.01 -7.92 -37.73
CA GLU A 296 -8.38 -8.37 -37.99
C GLU A 296 -8.71 -9.63 -37.18
N GLU A 297 -7.73 -10.53 -37.01
CA GLU A 297 -7.85 -11.74 -36.18
C GLU A 297 -8.14 -11.39 -34.72
N ASP A 298 -7.38 -10.47 -34.11
CA ASP A 298 -7.59 -10.01 -32.72
C ASP A 298 -8.95 -9.34 -32.55
N PHE A 299 -9.37 -8.53 -33.53
CA PHE A 299 -10.67 -7.86 -33.49
C PHE A 299 -11.81 -8.88 -33.50
N VAL A 300 -11.73 -9.90 -34.38
CA VAL A 300 -12.72 -10.98 -34.46
C VAL A 300 -12.71 -11.84 -33.20
N ALA A 301 -11.54 -12.20 -32.68
CA ALA A 301 -11.41 -12.96 -31.43
C ALA A 301 -12.11 -12.23 -30.28
N ARG A 302 -11.82 -10.94 -30.10
CA ARG A 302 -12.43 -10.10 -29.07
C ARG A 302 -13.95 -9.95 -29.25
N MET A 303 -14.45 -9.88 -30.49
CA MET A 303 -15.90 -9.88 -30.74
C MET A 303 -16.58 -11.20 -30.35
N ARG A 304 -15.87 -12.33 -30.47
CA ARG A 304 -16.38 -13.65 -30.05
C ARG A 304 -16.45 -13.74 -28.53
N GLU A 305 -15.39 -13.33 -27.84
CA GLU A 305 -15.32 -13.31 -26.35
C GLU A 305 -16.44 -12.47 -25.72
N GLU A 306 -16.69 -11.25 -26.21
CA GLU A 306 -17.78 -10.40 -25.71
C GLU A 306 -19.16 -11.05 -25.91
N ARG A 307 -19.36 -11.77 -27.03
CA ARG A 307 -20.62 -12.46 -27.32
C ARG A 307 -20.84 -13.69 -26.43
N GLU A 308 -19.78 -14.32 -25.93
CA GLU A 308 -19.86 -15.41 -24.96
C GLU A 308 -20.16 -14.89 -23.55
N ASN A 309 -19.55 -13.76 -23.18
CA ASN A 309 -19.82 -13.09 -21.90
C ASN A 309 -21.26 -12.56 -21.82
N GLU A 310 -21.85 -12.05 -22.91
CA GLU A 310 -23.26 -11.64 -22.99
C GLU A 310 -24.27 -12.79 -22.81
N LYS A 311 -23.88 -14.05 -23.06
CA LYS A 311 -24.76 -15.23 -22.89
C LYS A 311 -24.77 -15.81 -21.47
N THR A 312 -23.87 -15.31 -20.61
CA THR A 312 -23.63 -15.88 -19.27
C THR A 312 -24.23 -15.00 -18.16
N ILE A 313 -24.88 -13.89 -18.53
CA ILE A 313 -25.65 -12.98 -17.66
C ILE A 313 -27.14 -13.18 -17.96
#